data_AF-A0A158DYQ1-F1
#
_entry.id   AF-A0A158DYQ1-F1
#
_cell.length_a   1.000
_cell.length_b   1.000
_cell.length_c   1.000
_cell.angle_alpha   90.00
_cell.angle_beta   90.00
_cell.angle_gamma   90.00
#
_symmetry.space_group_name_H-M   'P 1'
#
loop_
_entity.id
_entity.type
_entity.pdbx_description
1 polymer ?
#
loop_
_entity_poly.entity_id
_entity_poly.type
_entity_poly.pdbx_seq_one_letter_code
_entity_poly.pdbx_strand_id
1 'polypeptide(L)'
;MSPNAEVFRLKSMCRPDQKDHIMNESRQAPAQASEAPDSCAAGKRNRYFRSKQMRAGDFSLEQRYGIGRRRMLTRAIAGWGVACGFELTSSDEKGGTNRTLACGTGLALDRHGRELVRMAAGPLALCDVLLLGDLQKIADDKARAAASGTQAPASDPVDFKCLLQAHYSERNVDRVRTDDGCGCGEDEWNHVCETLTFSLAMLACGRCESSEDGCMSCGCCVAAPAQPPDAGHDANPETTGDAPVQLPADATPLDRGPHGCLCEWQTHRPVSDGSGDLCTCEGAAIAIEDGVPLACVTIRFDECGCPVIVSIDDACGPRRLVKTNDLLFDLIRGCDLTRIVDVSWKKWHRKGEVMPWTDFQAYFPSPSDSARQPRAPVGPVRTGFSMTFSGPVMVDTLTPDCVKVSVRVAEHRGGWIESDQMPVVDLAAADPSSGDPDGTTRSVSLVVGGPWCRDEIWNGPSELDCEVACVEIQVFGDFILDCRGQAVDANPVGLRAAPSGNGTPGGTYLSLFRIAPRG
;
A
#
# COMPACT_ATOMS: atom_id res chain seq x y z
N MET A 1 23.32 13.47 -16.24
CA MET A 1 24.49 14.14 -15.63
C MET A 1 24.34 13.98 -14.12
N SER A 2 24.97 12.96 -13.54
CA SER A 2 24.92 12.68 -12.10
C SER A 2 26.17 13.23 -11.43
N PRO A 3 26.10 13.91 -10.28
CA PRO A 3 27.30 14.21 -9.51
C PRO A 3 27.57 13.08 -8.51
N ASN A 4 28.79 12.55 -8.58
CA ASN A 4 29.37 11.62 -7.63
C ASN A 4 29.57 12.31 -6.26
N ALA A 5 29.10 11.68 -5.19
CA ALA A 5 29.55 11.98 -3.84
C ALA A 5 30.75 11.06 -3.52
N GLU A 6 31.97 11.61 -3.56
CA GLU A 6 33.18 10.91 -3.12
C GLU A 6 33.33 11.01 -1.59
N VAL A 7 33.23 9.86 -0.92
CA VAL A 7 33.63 9.69 0.47
C VAL A 7 35.08 9.21 0.50
N PHE A 8 35.98 10.05 1.05
CA PHE A 8 37.39 9.70 1.25
C PHE A 8 37.55 8.55 2.27
N ARG A 9 37.98 7.37 1.81
CA ARG A 9 38.46 6.26 2.67
C ARG A 9 39.97 6.08 2.51
N LEU A 10 40.73 6.30 3.58
CA LEU A 10 42.14 5.92 3.68
C LEU A 10 42.24 4.39 3.95
N LYS A 11 42.83 3.64 3.01
CA LYS A 11 43.21 2.22 3.19
C LYS A 11 44.73 2.12 3.34
N SER A 12 45.20 1.60 4.47
CA SER A 12 46.59 1.16 4.66
C SER A 12 46.76 -0.29 4.17
N MET A 13 47.82 -0.51 3.39
CA MET A 13 48.25 -1.81 2.87
C MET A 13 49.16 -2.51 3.88
N CYS A 14 49.00 -3.83 4.06
CA CYS A 14 50.06 -4.75 4.47
C CYS A 14 49.79 -6.18 3.93
N ARG A 15 50.73 -6.66 3.12
CA ARG A 15 51.10 -8.06 2.76
C ARG A 15 52.62 -8.00 2.43
N PRO A 16 53.42 -9.08 2.45
CA PRO A 16 53.12 -10.51 2.22
C PRO A 16 53.78 -11.46 3.28
N ASP A 17 53.66 -12.79 3.31
CA ASP A 17 54.43 -13.74 2.46
C ASP A 17 54.00 -15.24 2.55
N GLN A 18 54.32 -15.95 1.46
CA GLN A 18 54.38 -17.41 1.16
C GLN A 18 55.47 -18.13 1.98
N LYS A 19 55.65 -19.47 2.11
CA LYS A 19 55.18 -20.78 1.60
C LYS A 19 55.78 -21.84 2.59
N ASP A 20 55.27 -23.07 2.75
CA ASP A 20 55.86 -24.25 2.08
C ASP A 20 55.07 -25.56 2.35
N HIS A 21 55.19 -26.46 1.36
CA HIS A 21 54.56 -27.77 1.20
C HIS A 21 55.10 -28.88 2.12
N ILE A 22 54.20 -29.74 2.64
CA ILE A 22 54.47 -31.18 2.85
C ILE A 22 53.24 -31.99 2.42
N MET A 23 53.42 -32.91 1.47
CA MET A 23 52.46 -33.95 1.10
C MET A 23 52.53 -35.12 2.08
N ASN A 24 51.38 -35.67 2.49
CA ASN A 24 51.33 -37.06 2.94
C ASN A 24 49.96 -37.70 2.70
N GLU A 25 49.99 -38.97 2.27
CA GLU A 25 48.90 -39.73 1.66
C GLU A 25 47.87 -40.28 2.67
N SER A 26 46.64 -39.81 2.49
CA SER A 26 45.34 -40.51 2.45
C SER A 26 45.16 -41.84 3.21
N ARG A 27 44.74 -41.75 4.47
CA ARG A 27 43.72 -42.66 5.04
C ARG A 27 42.36 -41.98 4.90
N GLN A 28 41.40 -42.62 4.23
CA GLN A 28 40.04 -42.11 4.05
C GLN A 28 39.33 -41.96 5.41
N ALA A 29 39.43 -40.77 5.98
CA ALA A 29 38.55 -40.29 7.03
C ALA A 29 37.18 -39.90 6.44
N PRO A 30 36.08 -40.00 7.20
CA PRO A 30 34.76 -39.54 6.77
C PRO A 30 34.87 -38.11 6.27
N ALA A 31 34.18 -37.80 5.16
CA ALA A 31 34.20 -36.52 4.46
C ALA A 31 34.41 -35.36 5.45
N GLN A 32 35.64 -34.84 5.48
CA GLN A 32 35.95 -33.66 6.26
C GLN A 32 35.00 -32.58 5.77
N ALA A 33 34.09 -32.14 6.65
CA ALA A 33 33.32 -30.94 6.43
C ALA A 33 34.32 -29.88 5.97
N SER A 34 34.19 -29.42 4.73
CA SER A 34 35.00 -28.35 4.16
C SER A 34 35.17 -27.29 5.23
N GLU A 35 36.41 -26.92 5.56
CA GLU A 35 36.74 -25.91 6.57
C GLU A 35 35.68 -24.80 6.51
N ALA A 36 34.81 -24.80 7.53
CA ALA A 36 33.71 -23.86 7.55
C ALA A 36 34.34 -22.46 7.45
N PRO A 37 33.90 -21.60 6.52
CA PRO A 37 34.49 -20.29 6.37
C PRO A 37 34.56 -19.61 7.74
N ASP A 38 35.74 -19.09 8.10
CA ASP A 38 36.07 -18.48 9.41
C ASP A 38 35.06 -17.38 9.86
N SER A 39 34.21 -16.93 8.93
CA SER A 39 33.04 -16.10 9.18
C SER A 39 31.83 -16.95 9.53
N CYS A 40 31.61 -17.18 10.83
CA CYS A 40 30.30 -17.57 11.34
C CYS A 40 29.30 -16.39 11.14
N ALA A 41 28.86 -16.18 9.90
CA ALA A 41 28.03 -15.05 9.46
C ALA A 41 26.63 -15.10 10.11
N ALA A 42 26.14 -16.30 10.45
CA ALA A 42 24.89 -16.50 11.18
C ALA A 42 24.94 -16.05 12.65
N GLY A 43 26.13 -15.66 13.15
CA GLY A 43 26.35 -15.17 14.51
C GLY A 43 27.11 -16.16 15.40
N LYS A 44 28.12 -15.65 16.12
CA LYS A 44 28.87 -16.42 17.13
C LYS A 44 28.15 -16.34 18.48
N ARG A 45 28.11 -17.45 19.21
CA ARG A 45 27.55 -17.54 20.57
C ARG A 45 28.63 -17.90 21.57
N ASN A 46 28.54 -17.35 22.78
CA ASN A 46 29.41 -17.76 23.85
C ASN A 46 29.03 -19.17 24.35
N ARG A 47 30.01 -20.09 24.42
CA ARG A 47 29.83 -21.42 25.00
C ARG A 47 30.37 -21.42 26.43
N TYR A 48 29.48 -21.60 27.40
CA TYR A 48 29.83 -21.74 28.81
C TYR A 48 30.30 -23.16 29.11
N PHE A 49 31.43 -23.28 29.82
CA PHE A 49 31.94 -24.54 30.36
C PHE A 49 32.66 -24.28 31.69
N ARG A 50 32.83 -25.34 32.48
CA ARG A 50 33.41 -25.23 33.83
C ARG A 50 34.80 -24.60 33.77
N SER A 51 35.04 -23.64 34.65
CA SER A 51 36.31 -22.90 34.76
C SER A 51 36.69 -22.06 33.53
N LYS A 52 35.74 -21.77 32.62
CA LYS A 52 35.97 -20.76 31.60
C LYS A 52 36.17 -19.39 32.27
N GLN A 53 37.33 -18.78 32.08
CA GLN A 53 37.56 -17.39 32.48
C GLN A 53 36.78 -16.46 31.55
N MET A 54 35.83 -15.72 32.12
CA MET A 54 35.00 -14.78 31.36
C MET A 54 35.73 -13.43 31.24
N ARG A 55 35.78 -12.89 30.01
CA ARG A 55 36.30 -11.55 29.73
C ARG A 55 35.17 -10.62 29.28
N ALA A 56 35.40 -9.31 29.31
CA ALA A 56 34.45 -8.32 28.78
C ALA A 56 33.97 -8.69 27.36
N GLY A 57 34.90 -9.12 26.49
CA GLY A 57 34.58 -9.57 25.13
C GLY A 57 33.60 -10.75 25.04
N ASP A 58 33.57 -11.66 26.03
CA ASP A 58 32.60 -12.76 26.07
C ASP A 58 31.18 -12.24 26.37
N PHE A 59 31.05 -11.23 27.24
CA PHE A 59 29.77 -10.60 27.55
C PHE A 59 29.29 -9.70 26.41
N SER A 60 30.18 -8.92 25.80
CA SER A 60 29.87 -8.14 24.60
C SER A 60 29.48 -9.04 23.43
N LEU A 61 30.04 -10.25 23.32
CA LEU A 61 29.60 -11.24 22.34
C LEU A 61 28.16 -11.69 22.60
N GLU A 62 27.80 -11.99 23.85
CA GLU A 62 26.45 -12.42 24.22
C GLU A 62 25.41 -11.31 23.99
N GLN A 63 25.71 -10.06 24.37
CA GLN A 63 24.86 -8.90 24.11
C GLN A 63 24.62 -8.71 22.61
N ARG A 64 25.70 -8.71 21.81
CA ARG A 64 25.59 -8.59 20.34
C ARG A 64 24.77 -9.73 19.74
N TYR A 65 24.94 -10.96 20.22
CA TYR A 65 24.14 -12.10 19.77
C TYR A 65 22.65 -11.88 20.06
N GLY A 66 22.30 -11.52 21.30
CA GLY A 66 20.90 -11.25 21.70
C GLY A 66 20.26 -10.12 20.89
N ILE A 67 20.95 -8.97 20.79
CA ILE A 67 20.52 -7.82 20.00
C ILE A 67 20.37 -8.21 18.53
N GLY A 68 21.34 -8.92 17.96
CA GLY A 68 21.32 -9.39 16.57
C GLY A 68 20.13 -10.32 16.28
N ARG A 69 19.83 -11.26 17.18
CA ARG A 69 18.67 -12.17 17.05
C ARG A 69 17.34 -11.44 17.17
N ARG A 70 17.21 -10.49 18.10
CA ARG A 70 16.02 -9.63 18.23
C ARG A 70 15.80 -8.83 16.94
N ARG A 71 16.82 -8.08 16.49
CA ARG A 71 16.79 -7.30 15.26
C ARG A 71 16.44 -8.17 14.04
N MET A 72 17.01 -9.37 13.93
CA MET A 72 16.66 -10.34 12.88
C MET A 72 15.18 -10.70 12.89
N LEU A 73 14.63 -11.09 14.04
CA LEU A 73 13.22 -11.47 14.17
C LEU A 73 12.30 -10.29 13.86
N THR A 74 12.63 -9.11 14.38
CA THR A 74 11.91 -7.87 14.11
C THR A 74 11.83 -7.58 12.61
N ARG A 75 12.96 -7.65 11.88
CA ARG A 75 12.96 -7.47 10.42
C ARG A 75 12.17 -8.54 9.67
N ALA A 76 12.35 -9.80 10.07
CA ALA A 76 11.77 -10.93 9.36
C ALA A 76 10.26 -11.05 9.55
N ILE A 77 9.75 -10.65 10.72
CA ILE A 77 8.34 -10.84 11.09
C ILE A 77 7.56 -9.53 10.99
N ALA A 78 8.07 -8.44 11.57
CA ALA A 78 7.35 -7.17 11.67
C ALA A 78 7.69 -6.21 10.52
N GLY A 79 8.85 -6.37 9.88
CA GLY A 79 9.34 -5.43 8.87
C GLY A 79 9.87 -4.13 9.49
N TRP A 80 9.57 -3.00 8.86
CA TRP A 80 10.05 -1.67 9.27
C TRP A 80 8.98 -0.60 9.03
N GLY A 81 9.05 0.50 9.79
CA GLY A 81 8.09 1.59 9.76
C GLY A 81 7.73 2.10 11.16
N VAL A 82 6.69 2.92 11.26
CA VAL A 82 6.05 3.33 12.52
C VAL A 82 5.12 2.22 12.99
N ALA A 83 5.34 1.69 14.19
CA ALA A 83 4.46 0.70 14.81
C ALA A 83 3.29 1.37 15.51
N CYS A 84 3.57 2.42 16.30
CA CYS A 84 2.55 3.25 16.95
C CYS A 84 3.11 4.62 17.35
N GLY A 85 2.21 5.59 17.55
CA GLY A 85 2.57 6.91 18.09
C GLY A 85 3.26 7.84 17.08
N PHE A 86 4.28 8.58 17.55
CA PHE A 86 4.95 9.66 16.82
C PHE A 86 3.96 10.70 16.29
N GLU A 87 2.88 10.98 17.02
CA GLU A 87 1.97 12.06 16.66
C GLU A 87 2.74 13.38 16.57
N LEU A 88 2.50 14.16 15.52
CA LEU A 88 3.11 15.47 15.34
C LEU A 88 2.06 16.54 15.53
N THR A 89 2.35 17.49 16.40
CA THR A 89 1.49 18.64 16.65
C THR A 89 2.31 19.92 16.50
N SER A 90 1.73 20.91 15.84
CA SER A 90 2.30 22.26 15.77
C SER A 90 1.48 23.17 16.68
N SER A 91 2.13 23.82 17.64
CA SER A 91 1.50 24.87 18.44
C SER A 91 2.06 26.23 18.03
N ASP A 92 1.17 27.16 17.70
CA ASP A 92 1.54 28.57 17.59
C ASP A 92 1.85 29.09 19.00
N GLU A 93 3.05 29.62 19.20
CA GLU A 93 3.32 30.39 20.42
C GLU A 93 2.46 31.66 20.36
N LYS A 94 1.77 31.98 21.46
CA LYS A 94 0.82 33.11 21.53
C LYS A 94 1.49 34.41 21.07
N GLY A 95 1.25 34.80 19.82
CA GLY A 95 1.75 36.04 19.22
C GLY A 95 3.13 35.98 18.58
N GLY A 96 3.76 34.80 18.46
CA GLY A 96 5.06 34.61 17.81
C GLY A 96 4.94 34.02 16.40
N THR A 97 5.86 34.37 15.51
CA THR A 97 6.02 33.73 14.19
C THR A 97 6.67 32.34 14.27
N ASN A 98 7.16 31.94 15.45
CA ASN A 98 7.79 30.64 15.67
C ASN A 98 6.75 29.61 16.09
N ARG A 99 6.58 28.59 15.24
CA ARG A 99 5.84 27.39 15.56
C ARG A 99 6.76 26.38 16.22
N THR A 100 6.34 25.88 17.36
CA THR A 100 7.03 24.78 18.03
C THR A 100 6.40 23.47 17.55
N LEU A 101 7.20 22.63 16.91
CA LEU A 101 6.80 21.26 16.57
C LEU A 101 6.98 20.39 17.80
N ALA A 102 5.93 19.74 18.24
CA ALA A 102 5.99 18.70 19.25
C ALA A 102 5.78 17.33 18.60
N CYS A 103 6.45 16.34 19.18
CA CYS A 103 6.30 14.95 18.77
C CYS A 103 5.96 14.10 19.98
N GLY A 104 4.89 13.31 19.84
CA GLY A 104 4.37 12.40 20.84
C GLY A 104 5.27 11.20 21.11
N THR A 105 4.88 10.38 22.07
CA THR A 105 5.53 9.08 22.30
C THR A 105 5.31 8.16 21.11
N GLY A 106 6.17 7.16 20.93
CA GLY A 106 6.02 6.24 19.80
C GLY A 106 7.07 5.13 19.75
N LEU A 107 6.75 4.12 18.95
CA LEU A 107 7.62 3.01 18.59
C LEU A 107 7.69 2.89 17.07
N ALA A 108 8.90 2.83 16.55
CA ALA A 108 9.18 2.56 15.16
C ALA A 108 10.29 1.53 15.03
N LEU A 109 10.37 0.90 13.86
CA LEU A 109 11.37 -0.08 13.50
C LEU A 109 12.07 0.40 12.23
N ASP A 110 13.39 0.43 12.21
CA ASP A 110 14.12 0.75 10.98
C ASP A 110 14.37 -0.48 10.11
N ARG A 111 15.02 -0.27 8.96
CA ARG A 111 15.35 -1.32 7.99
C ARG A 111 16.26 -2.42 8.55
N HIS A 112 17.01 -2.12 9.62
CA HIS A 112 17.84 -3.07 10.33
C HIS A 112 17.14 -3.72 11.54
N GLY A 113 15.85 -3.44 11.77
CA GLY A 113 15.05 -3.97 12.87
C GLY A 113 15.46 -3.41 14.22
N ARG A 114 16.11 -2.24 14.24
CA ARG A 114 16.39 -1.51 15.47
C ARG A 114 15.11 -0.83 15.94
N GLU A 115 14.93 -0.79 17.25
CA GLU A 115 13.73 -0.24 17.89
C GLU A 115 13.97 1.24 18.19
N LEU A 116 13.19 2.11 17.57
CA LEU A 116 13.21 3.55 17.79
C LEU A 116 12.09 3.87 18.78
N VAL A 117 12.46 4.06 20.05
CA VAL A 117 11.50 4.26 21.13
C VAL A 117 11.57 5.71 21.61
N ARG A 118 10.43 6.42 21.52
CA ARG A 118 10.24 7.73 22.17
C ARG A 118 9.32 7.58 23.37
N MET A 119 9.89 7.71 24.57
CA MET A 119 9.14 7.55 25.82
C MET A 119 8.51 8.84 26.33
N ALA A 120 9.01 10.01 25.92
CA ALA A 120 8.49 11.31 26.33
C ALA A 120 7.97 12.10 25.13
N ALA A 121 6.70 12.52 25.20
CA ALA A 121 6.16 13.52 24.30
C ALA A 121 6.76 14.88 24.64
N GLY A 122 7.04 15.70 23.63
CA GLY A 122 7.57 17.04 23.89
C GLY A 122 7.98 17.80 22.64
N PRO A 123 8.38 19.07 22.80
CA PRO A 123 8.89 19.88 21.70
C PRO A 123 10.13 19.22 21.08
N LEU A 124 10.24 19.34 19.77
CA LEU A 124 11.44 19.07 19.01
C LEU A 124 12.20 20.38 18.91
N ALA A 125 13.30 20.49 19.66
CA ALA A 125 14.24 21.57 19.44
C ALA A 125 14.85 21.38 18.05
N LEU A 126 14.49 22.25 17.11
CA LEU A 126 14.92 22.10 15.71
C LEU A 126 16.44 22.27 15.53
N CYS A 127 17.11 22.91 16.50
CA CYS A 127 18.57 22.94 16.58
C CYS A 127 19.18 21.57 16.90
N ASP A 128 18.41 20.64 17.46
CA ASP A 128 18.85 19.25 17.75
C ASP A 128 18.45 18.28 16.64
N VAL A 129 17.92 18.78 15.51
CA VAL A 129 17.52 18.00 14.35
C VAL A 129 18.64 18.03 13.32
N LEU A 130 19.08 16.86 12.88
CA LEU A 130 20.13 16.74 11.88
C LEU A 130 19.64 17.25 10.51
N LEU A 131 20.40 18.13 9.88
CA LEU A 131 20.13 18.57 8.51
C LEU A 131 20.91 17.70 7.54
N LEU A 132 20.21 17.06 6.59
CA LEU A 132 20.84 16.15 5.63
C LEU A 132 21.01 16.80 4.26
N GLY A 133 22.10 16.45 3.59
CA GLY A 133 22.38 16.87 2.21
C GLY A 133 22.54 18.39 2.07
N ASP A 134 21.81 18.98 1.12
CA ASP A 134 21.93 20.40 0.80
C ASP A 134 21.34 21.33 1.87
N LEU A 135 20.47 20.82 2.76
CA LEU A 135 19.95 21.60 3.89
C LEU A 135 21.06 22.05 4.84
N GLN A 136 22.05 21.18 5.11
CA GLN A 136 23.18 21.55 5.96
C GLN A 136 24.00 22.68 5.34
N LYS A 137 24.26 22.60 4.03
CA LYS A 137 25.03 23.65 3.32
C LYS A 137 24.32 25.00 3.37
N ILE A 138 22.99 25.01 3.16
CA ILE A 138 22.17 26.22 3.23
C ILE A 138 22.20 26.82 4.64
N ALA A 139 22.10 25.98 5.68
CA ALA A 139 22.20 26.42 7.07
C ALA A 139 23.57 27.05 7.36
N ASP A 140 24.65 26.38 6.97
CA ASP A 140 26.03 26.86 7.17
C ASP A 140 26.29 28.19 6.44
N ASP A 141 25.79 28.34 5.21
CA ASP A 141 25.92 29.57 4.43
C ASP A 141 25.19 30.75 5.10
N LYS A 142 23.98 30.50 5.61
CA LYS A 142 23.22 31.51 6.37
C LYS A 142 23.92 31.88 7.68
N ALA A 143 24.41 30.90 8.43
CA ALA A 143 25.14 31.12 9.67
C ALA A 143 26.43 31.93 9.43
N ARG A 144 27.17 31.63 8.34
CA ARG A 144 28.34 32.41 7.92
C ARG A 144 28.00 33.85 7.56
N ALA A 145 26.91 34.07 6.82
CA ALA A 145 26.46 35.41 6.45
C ALA A 145 26.03 36.24 7.68
N ALA A 146 25.35 35.59 8.64
CA ALA A 146 24.98 36.22 9.91
C ALA A 146 26.23 36.61 10.72
N ALA A 147 27.23 35.73 10.81
CA ALA A 147 28.47 35.99 11.52
C ALA A 147 29.34 37.08 10.88
N SER A 148 29.30 37.25 9.55
CA SER A 148 30.06 38.29 8.85
C SER A 148 29.43 39.68 8.91
N GLY A 149 28.23 39.82 9.51
CA GLY A 149 27.48 41.08 9.53
C GLY A 149 27.11 41.59 8.13
N THR A 150 27.28 40.76 7.10
CA THR A 150 26.88 41.11 5.74
C THR A 150 25.38 40.94 5.68
N GLN A 151 24.63 42.05 5.69
CA GLN A 151 23.20 42.01 5.45
C GLN A 151 22.98 41.32 4.10
N ALA A 152 22.49 40.07 4.16
CA ALA A 152 21.99 39.41 2.98
C ALA A 152 20.92 40.32 2.36
N PRO A 153 20.90 40.49 1.03
CA PRO A 153 19.84 41.26 0.39
C PRO A 153 18.50 40.72 0.89
N ALA A 154 17.59 41.63 1.26
CA ALA A 154 16.24 41.32 1.73
C ALA A 154 15.52 40.52 0.64
N SER A 155 15.74 39.22 0.65
CA SER A 155 15.13 38.25 -0.23
C SER A 155 13.95 37.67 0.53
N ASP A 156 12.86 37.44 -0.19
CA ASP A 156 11.70 36.81 0.39
C ASP A 156 12.11 35.48 1.04
N PRO A 157 11.57 35.17 2.22
CA PRO A 157 11.96 33.97 2.94
C PRO A 157 11.64 32.74 2.09
N VAL A 158 12.66 31.94 1.80
CA VAL A 158 12.53 30.71 1.02
C VAL A 158 12.08 29.59 1.93
N ASP A 159 10.97 28.96 1.55
CA ASP A 159 10.40 27.79 2.21
C ASP A 159 10.91 26.51 1.55
N PHE A 160 11.26 25.51 2.36
CA PHE A 160 11.83 24.23 1.93
C PHE A 160 10.93 23.08 2.36
N LYS A 161 10.48 22.27 1.40
CA LYS A 161 9.76 21.04 1.68
C LYS A 161 10.73 19.92 2.04
N CYS A 162 10.55 19.36 3.22
CA CYS A 162 11.46 18.38 3.81
C CYS A 162 10.69 17.15 4.31
N LEU A 163 11.40 16.03 4.35
CA LEU A 163 10.99 14.80 5.02
C LEU A 163 11.58 14.79 6.43
N LEU A 164 10.71 14.77 7.45
CA LEU A 164 11.11 14.54 8.82
C LEU A 164 11.25 13.04 9.06
N GLN A 165 12.41 12.61 9.53
CA GLN A 165 12.73 11.21 9.80
C GLN A 165 13.17 11.02 11.24
N ALA A 166 12.93 9.82 11.80
CA ALA A 166 13.52 9.37 13.06
C ALA A 166 14.58 8.30 12.77
N HIS A 167 15.73 8.43 13.43
CA HIS A 167 16.88 7.53 13.29
C HIS A 167 17.18 6.88 14.63
N TYR A 168 17.52 5.61 14.60
CA TYR A 168 18.09 4.96 15.78
C TYR A 168 19.42 5.62 16.15
N SER A 169 19.65 5.85 17.44
CA SER A 169 20.96 6.30 17.94
C SER A 169 21.35 5.67 19.26
N GLU A 170 22.65 5.54 19.48
CA GLU A 170 23.27 5.05 20.70
C GLU A 170 24.13 6.17 21.30
N ARG A 171 24.04 6.38 22.62
CA ARG A 171 24.90 7.31 23.35
C ARG A 171 25.59 6.58 24.48
N ASN A 172 26.91 6.69 24.55
CA ASN A 172 27.63 6.21 25.70
C ASN A 172 27.33 7.13 26.90
N VAL A 173 27.00 6.55 28.05
CA VAL A 173 26.68 7.28 29.28
C VAL A 173 27.45 6.67 30.46
N ASP A 174 27.58 7.45 31.53
CA ASP A 174 28.34 7.07 32.73
C ASP A 174 29.81 6.76 32.43
N ARG A 175 30.55 7.80 32.02
CA ARG A 175 31.99 7.74 31.77
C ARG A 175 32.74 7.29 33.01
N VAL A 176 33.63 6.32 32.85
CA VAL A 176 34.50 5.80 33.90
C VAL A 176 35.93 5.81 33.40
N ARG A 177 36.84 6.23 34.27
CA ARG A 177 38.27 6.08 34.01
C ARG A 177 38.72 4.74 34.55
N THR A 178 39.20 3.86 33.67
CA THR A 178 39.82 2.61 34.11
C THR A 178 41.21 2.93 34.64
N ASP A 179 41.62 2.36 35.78
CA ASP A 179 43.01 2.49 36.26
C ASP A 179 43.76 1.21 35.92
N ASP A 180 44.74 1.34 35.02
CA ASP A 180 45.67 0.31 34.61
C ASP A 180 46.92 0.26 35.52
N GLY A 181 46.95 1.06 36.59
CA GLY A 181 48.00 1.07 37.60
C GLY A 181 49.21 1.97 37.27
N CYS A 182 49.29 2.51 36.05
CA CYS A 182 50.26 3.55 35.68
C CYS A 182 49.69 4.97 35.80
N GLY A 183 48.40 5.13 36.16
CA GLY A 183 47.68 6.40 36.08
C GLY A 183 47.40 6.87 34.64
N CYS A 184 47.67 6.00 33.65
CA CYS A 184 47.49 6.27 32.23
C CYS A 184 46.17 5.73 31.66
N GLY A 185 45.32 5.24 32.56
CA GLY A 185 43.93 4.85 32.38
C GLY A 185 43.12 5.52 31.28
N GLU A 186 42.50 4.69 30.44
CA GLU A 186 41.61 5.10 29.37
C GLU A 186 40.19 5.41 29.89
N ASP A 187 39.53 6.33 29.21
CA ASP A 187 38.12 6.61 29.45
C ASP A 187 37.25 5.54 28.77
N GLU A 188 36.54 4.79 29.60
CA GLU A 188 35.50 3.85 29.19
C GLU A 188 34.11 4.37 29.60
N TRP A 189 33.08 3.60 29.27
CA TRP A 189 31.68 3.94 29.54
C TRP A 189 30.97 2.73 30.13
N ASN A 190 30.26 2.92 31.24
CA ASN A 190 29.55 1.83 31.88
C ASN A 190 28.32 1.39 31.08
N HIS A 191 27.68 2.31 30.35
CA HIS A 191 26.39 2.06 29.74
C HIS A 191 26.29 2.66 28.33
N VAL A 192 25.41 2.05 27.53
CA VAL A 192 24.95 2.59 26.25
C VAL A 192 23.45 2.85 26.39
N CYS A 193 23.05 4.09 26.12
CA CYS A 193 21.67 4.50 26.06
C CYS A 193 21.18 4.41 24.61
N GLU A 194 20.28 3.49 24.33
CA GLU A 194 19.55 3.43 23.06
C GLU A 194 18.47 4.54 23.04
N THR A 195 18.48 5.36 22.00
CA THR A 195 17.57 6.49 21.83
C THR A 195 17.30 6.71 20.34
N LEU A 196 16.74 7.87 19.99
CA LEU A 196 16.58 8.28 18.61
C LEU A 196 17.00 9.74 18.40
N THR A 197 17.33 10.03 17.16
CA THR A 197 17.65 11.37 16.67
C THR A 197 16.74 11.68 15.48
N PHE A 198 16.30 12.93 15.37
CA PHE A 198 15.48 13.37 14.24
C PHE A 198 16.37 13.97 13.15
N SER A 199 15.93 13.87 11.90
CA SER A 199 16.58 14.55 10.78
C SER A 199 15.57 15.17 9.82
N LEU A 200 16.05 16.12 9.02
CA LEU A 200 15.34 16.72 7.90
C LEU A 200 16.13 16.47 6.62
N ALA A 201 15.47 15.90 5.62
CA ALA A 201 16.01 15.71 4.27
C ALA A 201 15.15 16.47 3.25
N MET A 202 15.77 17.15 2.29
CA MET A 202 15.02 17.90 1.27
C MET A 202 14.28 16.96 0.31
N LEU A 203 13.03 17.28 -0.02
CA LEU A 203 12.25 16.53 -1.01
C LEU A 203 12.61 16.97 -2.43
N ALA A 204 13.24 16.09 -3.22
CA ALA A 204 13.71 16.40 -4.57
C ALA A 204 12.60 16.86 -5.53
N CYS A 205 11.40 16.29 -5.41
CA CYS A 205 10.26 16.58 -6.30
C CYS A 205 9.22 17.53 -5.68
N GLY A 206 9.45 18.01 -4.45
CA GLY A 206 8.49 18.82 -3.69
C GLY A 206 7.18 18.09 -3.32
N ARG A 207 7.11 16.76 -3.53
CA ARG A 207 5.98 15.90 -3.17
C ARG A 207 6.41 14.88 -2.12
N CYS A 208 5.44 14.46 -1.31
CA CYS A 208 5.62 13.37 -0.36
C CYS A 208 5.57 12.05 -1.11
N GLU A 209 6.72 11.40 -1.23
CA GLU A 209 6.76 10.03 -1.73
C GLU A 209 6.31 9.08 -0.62
N SER A 210 5.47 8.10 -0.99
CA SER A 210 5.15 7.01 -0.09
C SER A 210 6.43 6.21 0.16
N SER A 211 6.62 5.78 1.40
CA SER A 211 7.73 4.89 1.78
C SER A 211 7.44 3.41 1.51
N GLU A 212 6.28 3.09 0.92
CA GLU A 212 6.01 1.80 0.32
C GLU A 212 6.57 1.75 -1.11
N ASP A 213 7.39 0.74 -1.38
CA ASP A 213 7.86 0.46 -2.72
C ASP A 213 6.65 0.08 -3.61
N GLY A 214 6.64 0.57 -4.86
CA GLY A 214 5.61 0.18 -5.82
C GLY A 214 5.65 -1.33 -6.14
N CYS A 215 4.54 -1.88 -6.63
CA CYS A 215 4.47 -3.29 -7.02
C CYS A 215 5.47 -3.58 -8.17
N MET A 216 6.43 -4.49 -7.95
CA MET A 216 7.47 -4.82 -8.94
C MET A 216 6.93 -5.50 -10.20
N SER A 217 5.87 -6.31 -10.12
CA SER A 217 5.49 -7.23 -11.21
C SER A 217 4.34 -6.76 -12.09
N CYS A 218 3.42 -5.91 -11.62
CA CYS A 218 2.30 -5.45 -12.46
C CYS A 218 2.49 -4.05 -13.07
N GLY A 219 3.56 -3.32 -12.72
CA GLY A 219 3.74 -1.93 -13.15
C GLY A 219 2.67 -0.97 -12.61
N CYS A 220 1.80 -1.46 -11.71
CA CYS A 220 0.84 -0.66 -10.97
C CYS A 220 1.62 0.14 -9.91
N CYS A 221 2.31 1.18 -10.36
CA CYS A 221 2.64 2.28 -9.47
C CYS A 221 1.30 2.74 -8.90
N VAL A 222 1.17 2.77 -7.58
CA VAL A 222 0.09 3.52 -6.92
C VAL A 222 0.25 4.94 -7.44
N ALA A 223 -0.53 5.30 -8.46
CA ALA A 223 -0.45 6.61 -9.06
C ALA A 223 -0.67 7.60 -7.91
N ALA A 224 0.23 8.57 -7.77
CA ALA A 224 0.00 9.68 -6.86
C ALA A 224 -1.43 10.19 -7.10
N PRO A 225 -2.22 10.46 -6.05
CA PRO A 225 -3.60 10.88 -6.22
C PRO A 225 -3.63 12.01 -7.25
N ALA A 226 -4.35 11.79 -8.35
CA ALA A 226 -4.57 12.82 -9.34
C ALA A 226 -5.10 14.05 -8.61
N GLN A 227 -4.52 15.23 -8.88
CA GLN A 227 -5.04 16.46 -8.30
C GLN A 227 -6.55 16.53 -8.60
N PRO A 228 -7.39 16.96 -7.65
CA PRO A 228 -8.76 17.30 -7.99
C PRO A 228 -8.69 18.30 -9.16
N PRO A 229 -9.44 18.08 -10.25
CA PRO A 229 -9.41 19.00 -11.38
C PRO A 229 -9.67 20.41 -10.86
N ASP A 230 -8.77 21.34 -11.20
CA ASP A 230 -8.90 22.75 -10.86
C ASP A 230 -10.31 23.20 -11.29
N ALA A 231 -11.10 23.60 -10.30
CA ALA A 231 -12.44 24.13 -10.50
C ALA A 231 -12.32 25.52 -11.14
N GLY A 232 -12.14 25.56 -12.46
CA GLY A 232 -12.24 26.77 -13.23
C GLY A 232 -11.55 26.69 -14.57
N HIS A 233 -12.32 26.39 -15.62
CA HIS A 233 -12.43 27.24 -16.82
C HIS A 233 -13.46 26.62 -17.77
N ASP A 234 -14.48 27.41 -18.10
CA ASP A 234 -15.48 27.10 -19.12
C ASP A 234 -14.79 26.94 -20.49
N ALA A 235 -14.94 25.78 -21.14
CA ALA A 235 -14.61 25.63 -22.55
C ALA A 235 -15.53 24.62 -23.27
N ASN A 236 -16.02 25.07 -24.42
CA ASN A 236 -16.97 24.46 -25.36
C ASN A 236 -16.62 23.03 -25.85
N PRO A 237 -17.62 22.21 -26.22
CA PRO A 237 -17.40 20.92 -26.88
C PRO A 237 -17.56 21.06 -28.40
N GLU A 238 -16.49 20.89 -29.17
CA GLU A 238 -16.56 20.46 -30.58
C GLU A 238 -15.14 20.20 -31.11
N THR A 239 -14.67 18.94 -31.10
CA THR A 239 -14.04 18.28 -32.27
C THR A 239 -13.56 16.86 -31.95
N THR A 240 -13.87 15.98 -32.88
CA THR A 240 -13.48 14.58 -33.03
C THR A 240 -12.00 14.41 -33.41
N GLY A 241 -11.32 13.41 -32.86
CA GLY A 241 -10.03 12.93 -33.37
C GLY A 241 -9.39 11.89 -32.45
N ASP A 242 -9.18 10.69 -32.98
CA ASP A 242 -8.61 9.52 -32.32
C ASP A 242 -7.33 9.82 -31.50
N ALA A 243 -7.41 9.58 -30.20
CA ALA A 243 -6.28 9.56 -29.26
C ALA A 243 -6.27 8.22 -28.51
N PRO A 244 -5.09 7.70 -28.11
CA PRO A 244 -4.97 6.42 -27.43
C PRO A 244 -5.79 6.43 -26.14
N VAL A 245 -6.52 5.35 -25.92
CA VAL A 245 -7.42 5.11 -24.78
C VAL A 245 -6.73 5.53 -23.47
N GLN A 246 -7.11 6.70 -22.95
CA GLN A 246 -6.84 7.07 -21.57
C GLN A 246 -7.67 6.11 -20.71
N LEU A 247 -6.98 5.31 -19.88
CA LEU A 247 -7.62 4.58 -18.78
C LEU A 247 -8.46 5.57 -17.95
N PRO A 248 -9.65 5.18 -17.47
CA PRO A 248 -10.57 6.09 -16.79
C PRO A 248 -9.86 6.78 -15.62
N ALA A 249 -9.99 8.10 -15.55
CA ALA A 249 -9.37 9.00 -14.58
C ALA A 249 -9.82 8.77 -13.11
N ASP A 250 -10.64 7.75 -12.87
CA ASP A 250 -11.27 7.44 -11.58
C ASP A 250 -10.68 6.18 -10.90
N ALA A 251 -9.54 5.67 -11.37
CA ALA A 251 -8.81 4.61 -10.65
C ALA A 251 -8.21 5.19 -9.35
N THR A 252 -8.96 5.05 -8.25
CA THR A 252 -8.50 5.46 -6.92
C THR A 252 -7.28 4.64 -6.45
N PRO A 253 -6.42 5.14 -5.52
CA PRO A 253 -5.10 4.58 -5.16
C PRO A 253 -5.08 3.21 -4.45
N LEU A 254 -6.08 2.36 -4.66
CA LEU A 254 -6.35 1.17 -3.84
C LEU A 254 -6.06 -0.17 -4.52
N ASP A 255 -5.40 -0.18 -5.67
CA ASP A 255 -4.97 -1.42 -6.34
C ASP A 255 -3.69 -1.98 -5.68
N ARG A 256 -3.80 -3.15 -5.04
CA ARG A 256 -2.66 -3.95 -4.56
C ARG A 256 -2.68 -5.33 -5.20
N GLY A 257 -1.51 -5.90 -5.45
CA GLY A 257 -1.33 -7.13 -6.23
C GLY A 257 -1.72 -8.42 -5.48
N PRO A 258 -1.83 -9.55 -6.21
CA PRO A 258 -2.27 -10.83 -5.67
C PRO A 258 -1.26 -11.52 -4.75
N HIS A 259 -1.69 -12.58 -4.07
CA HIS A 259 -0.83 -13.45 -3.24
C HIS A 259 0.45 -13.92 -3.95
N GLY A 260 0.42 -14.08 -5.29
CA GLY A 260 1.61 -14.33 -6.10
C GLY A 260 2.65 -13.22 -6.00
N CYS A 261 2.24 -11.95 -6.00
CA CYS A 261 3.14 -10.81 -5.81
C CYS A 261 3.69 -10.77 -4.37
N LEU A 262 2.96 -11.23 -3.36
CA LEU A 262 3.49 -11.37 -2.01
C LEU A 262 4.54 -12.47 -1.91
N CYS A 263 4.28 -13.63 -2.54
CA CYS A 263 5.25 -14.72 -2.59
C CYS A 263 6.52 -14.28 -3.33
N GLU A 264 6.37 -13.62 -4.47
CA GLU A 264 7.47 -13.04 -5.25
C GLU A 264 8.24 -12.00 -4.43
N TRP A 265 7.53 -11.08 -3.77
CA TRP A 265 8.15 -10.07 -2.93
C TRP A 265 8.89 -10.69 -1.74
N GLN A 266 8.29 -11.62 -1.00
CA GLN A 266 8.95 -12.30 0.12
C GLN A 266 10.13 -13.17 -0.34
N THR A 267 10.02 -13.83 -1.50
CA THR A 267 11.07 -14.70 -2.06
C THR A 267 12.28 -13.89 -2.48
N HIS A 268 12.08 -12.72 -3.06
CA HIS A 268 13.15 -11.89 -3.61
C HIS A 268 13.59 -10.75 -2.68
N ARG A 269 12.90 -10.51 -1.57
CA ARG A 269 13.29 -9.48 -0.61
C ARG A 269 14.59 -9.91 0.08
N PRO A 270 15.70 -9.18 -0.14
CA PRO A 270 16.95 -9.51 0.52
C PRO A 270 16.77 -9.33 2.02
N VAL A 271 17.17 -10.34 2.79
CA VAL A 271 17.38 -10.16 4.23
C VAL A 271 18.67 -9.39 4.37
N SER A 272 18.60 -8.08 4.62
CA SER A 272 19.79 -7.29 4.93
C SER A 272 20.56 -7.97 6.07
N ASP A 273 21.75 -8.45 5.74
CA ASP A 273 22.66 -9.19 6.60
C ASP A 273 23.51 -8.25 7.47
N GLY A 274 23.67 -7.00 7.03
CA GLY A 274 24.35 -5.96 7.79
C GLY A 274 23.57 -5.55 9.04
N SER A 275 24.29 -5.39 10.16
CA SER A 275 23.95 -4.32 11.10
C SER A 275 24.40 -3.03 10.43
N GLY A 276 23.48 -2.23 9.88
CA GLY A 276 23.86 -0.95 9.25
C GLY A 276 24.78 -0.18 10.19
N ASP A 277 25.96 0.19 9.69
CA ASP A 277 26.99 0.83 10.50
C ASP A 277 26.43 2.13 11.10
N LEU A 278 26.73 2.38 12.37
CA LEU A 278 26.38 3.65 13.00
C LEU A 278 27.45 4.68 12.67
N CYS A 279 27.05 5.85 12.20
CA CYS A 279 27.95 6.99 12.03
C CYS A 279 28.06 7.78 13.33
N THR A 280 29.28 8.16 13.72
CA THR A 280 29.47 9.02 14.90
C THR A 280 29.14 10.48 14.54
N CYS A 281 28.19 11.07 15.23
CA CYS A 281 27.77 12.47 15.08
C CYS A 281 27.47 13.05 16.47
N GLU A 282 28.15 14.14 16.84
CA GLU A 282 27.94 14.87 18.11
C GLU A 282 27.96 13.99 19.38
N GLY A 283 28.84 13.00 19.42
CA GLY A 283 28.97 12.08 20.56
C GLY A 283 27.88 11.00 20.63
N ALA A 284 27.03 10.89 19.63
CA ALA A 284 26.10 9.78 19.43
C ALA A 284 26.52 8.94 18.21
N ALA A 285 26.24 7.64 18.25
CA ALA A 285 26.36 6.76 17.10
C ALA A 285 24.97 6.61 16.46
N ILE A 286 24.79 7.08 15.22
CA ILE A 286 23.48 7.28 14.60
C ILE A 286 23.36 6.44 13.33
N ALA A 287 22.19 5.85 13.11
CA ALA A 287 21.84 5.14 11.89
C ALA A 287 21.31 6.09 10.80
N ILE A 288 22.18 6.91 10.23
CA ILE A 288 21.74 8.03 9.38
C ILE A 288 21.11 7.60 8.05
N GLU A 289 21.49 6.44 7.51
CA GLU A 289 20.95 5.92 6.24
C GLU A 289 19.60 5.21 6.41
N ASP A 290 19.19 4.94 7.66
CA ASP A 290 18.04 4.10 8.00
C ASP A 290 16.90 4.87 8.67
N GLY A 291 16.75 6.15 8.30
CA GLY A 291 15.69 7.00 8.86
C GLY A 291 14.29 6.49 8.55
N VAL A 292 13.46 6.34 9.58
CA VAL A 292 12.03 6.03 9.44
C VAL A 292 11.28 7.33 9.14
N PRO A 293 10.64 7.48 7.97
CA PRO A 293 9.90 8.69 7.63
C PRO A 293 8.67 8.88 8.53
N LEU A 294 8.49 10.09 9.05
CA LEU A 294 7.41 10.44 9.95
C LEU A 294 6.39 11.39 9.32
N ALA A 295 6.86 12.43 8.63
CA ALA A 295 5.99 13.45 8.03
C ALA A 295 6.73 14.27 6.98
N CYS A 296 5.97 14.88 6.09
CA CYS A 296 6.44 16.00 5.30
C CYS A 296 6.17 17.30 6.03
N VAL A 297 7.17 18.15 6.09
CA VAL A 297 7.10 19.47 6.71
C VAL A 297 7.68 20.51 5.78
N THR A 298 7.10 21.71 5.80
CA THR A 298 7.72 22.88 5.22
C THR A 298 8.50 23.59 6.31
N ILE A 299 9.78 23.85 6.06
CA ILE A 299 10.67 24.59 6.97
C ILE A 299 11.14 25.87 6.32
N ARG A 300 11.64 26.77 7.15
CA ARG A 300 12.32 28.00 6.77
C ARG A 300 13.50 28.20 7.70
N PHE A 301 14.61 28.72 7.20
CA PHE A 301 15.73 29.11 8.06
C PHE A 301 15.57 30.55 8.53
N ASP A 302 15.70 30.77 9.84
CA ASP A 302 15.73 32.10 10.44
C ASP A 302 17.05 32.85 10.14
N GLU A 303 17.21 34.02 10.74
CA GLU A 303 18.40 34.87 10.57
C GLU A 303 19.68 34.23 11.15
N CYS A 304 19.54 33.28 12.09
CA CYS A 304 20.66 32.55 12.68
C CYS A 304 21.03 31.30 11.88
N GLY A 305 20.27 30.96 10.83
CA GLY A 305 20.44 29.71 10.10
C GLY A 305 19.80 28.51 10.81
N CYS A 306 18.97 28.73 11.83
CA CYS A 306 18.23 27.67 12.50
C CYS A 306 16.96 27.35 11.72
N PRO A 307 16.64 26.06 11.48
CA PRO A 307 15.40 25.68 10.83
C PRO A 307 14.20 25.94 11.76
N VAL A 308 13.13 26.50 11.20
CA VAL A 308 11.84 26.75 11.83
C VAL A 308 10.77 26.07 11.00
N ILE A 309 9.85 25.36 11.63
CA ILE A 309 8.75 24.69 10.91
C ILE A 309 7.66 25.71 10.58
N VAL A 310 7.32 25.78 9.30
CA VAL A 310 6.23 26.60 8.77
C VAL A 310 4.93 25.81 8.82
N SER A 311 4.91 24.57 8.33
CA SER A 311 3.72 23.71 8.31
C SER A 311 4.07 22.23 8.34
N ILE A 312 3.12 21.42 8.82
CA ILE A 312 3.10 19.97 8.58
C ILE A 312 2.22 19.76 7.35
N ASP A 313 2.84 19.41 6.22
CA ASP A 313 2.15 19.31 4.94
C ASP A 313 1.42 17.97 4.81
N ASP A 314 2.04 16.90 5.32
CA ASP A 314 1.46 15.57 5.39
C ASP A 314 2.02 14.81 6.60
N ALA A 315 1.18 14.63 7.61
CA ALA A 315 1.56 13.96 8.86
C ALA A 315 1.62 12.43 8.73
N CYS A 316 1.04 11.84 7.68
CA CYS A 316 0.73 10.41 7.63
C CYS A 316 1.20 9.72 6.34
N GLY A 317 1.05 10.32 5.17
CA GLY A 317 1.37 9.72 3.88
C GLY A 317 2.80 9.18 3.74
N PRO A 318 3.86 9.84 4.26
CA PRO A 318 5.20 9.26 4.20
C PRO A 318 5.42 8.10 5.19
N ARG A 319 4.53 7.89 6.18
CA ARG A 319 4.72 6.83 7.19
C ARG A 319 4.49 5.46 6.58
N ARG A 320 5.53 4.64 6.59
CA ARG A 320 5.35 3.19 6.47
C ARG A 320 4.84 2.70 7.81
N LEU A 321 3.73 1.98 7.85
CA LEU A 321 3.30 1.32 9.08
C LEU A 321 3.99 -0.04 9.20
N VAL A 322 4.43 -0.40 10.41
CA VAL A 322 4.89 -1.76 10.69
C VAL A 322 3.70 -2.69 10.51
N LYS A 323 3.71 -3.48 9.44
CA LYS A 323 2.68 -4.48 9.18
C LYS A 323 3.08 -5.74 9.93
N THR A 324 2.25 -6.16 10.89
CA THR A 324 2.54 -7.30 11.78
C THR A 324 2.66 -8.63 11.06
N ASN A 325 2.31 -8.71 9.78
CA ASN A 325 2.67 -9.72 8.79
C ASN A 325 1.93 -9.30 7.51
N ASP A 326 2.63 -9.07 6.40
CA ASP A 326 1.99 -8.68 5.13
C ASP A 326 0.90 -9.70 4.71
N LEU A 327 1.08 -10.99 5.01
CA LEU A 327 0.04 -12.00 4.82
C LEU A 327 -1.23 -11.69 5.60
N LEU A 328 -1.15 -11.26 6.86
CA LEU A 328 -2.33 -10.97 7.68
C LEU A 328 -3.06 -9.73 7.20
N PHE A 329 -2.33 -8.70 6.76
CA PHE A 329 -2.95 -7.49 6.24
C PHE A 329 -3.61 -7.71 4.88
N ASP A 330 -3.00 -8.52 4.02
CA ASP A 330 -3.59 -8.83 2.71
C ASP A 330 -4.74 -9.85 2.83
N LEU A 331 -4.68 -10.80 3.78
CA LEU A 331 -5.83 -11.63 4.16
C LEU A 331 -7.00 -10.82 4.73
N ILE A 332 -6.73 -9.70 5.41
CA ILE A 332 -7.78 -8.88 6.06
C ILE A 332 -8.38 -7.85 5.08
N ARG A 333 -7.69 -7.49 3.98
CA ARG A 333 -8.09 -6.30 3.20
C ARG A 333 -8.76 -6.56 1.85
N GLY A 334 -8.69 -7.75 1.26
CA GLY A 334 -9.39 -8.09 0.01
C GLY A 334 -9.31 -7.00 -1.09
N CYS A 335 -8.16 -6.32 -1.15
CA CYS A 335 -7.95 -5.13 -1.99
C CYS A 335 -7.63 -5.47 -3.45
N ASP A 336 -7.36 -6.74 -3.75
CA ASP A 336 -7.03 -7.25 -5.08
C ASP A 336 -8.17 -8.05 -5.71
N LEU A 337 -9.29 -8.20 -4.98
CA LEU A 337 -10.43 -8.96 -5.43
C LEU A 337 -11.13 -8.22 -6.56
N THR A 338 -11.36 -8.93 -7.66
CA THR A 338 -12.25 -8.46 -8.70
C THR A 338 -13.65 -8.27 -8.12
N ARG A 339 -14.25 -7.10 -8.37
CA ARG A 339 -15.55 -6.67 -7.84
C ARG A 339 -16.45 -6.27 -8.99
N ILE A 340 -17.77 -6.32 -8.79
CA ILE A 340 -18.72 -5.66 -9.69
C ILE A 340 -18.64 -4.15 -9.44
N VAL A 341 -18.14 -3.38 -10.41
CA VAL A 341 -17.99 -1.92 -10.33
C VAL A 341 -19.13 -1.15 -10.96
N ASP A 342 -19.89 -1.79 -11.84
CA ASP A 342 -21.08 -1.19 -12.43
C ASP A 342 -22.14 -2.24 -12.79
N VAL A 343 -23.40 -1.81 -12.78
CA VAL A 343 -24.55 -2.58 -13.30
C VAL A 343 -25.47 -1.64 -14.08
N SER A 344 -25.97 -2.09 -15.23
CA SER A 344 -26.74 -1.23 -16.15
C SER A 344 -28.08 -0.74 -15.58
N TRP A 345 -28.57 -1.37 -14.50
CA TRP A 345 -29.79 -1.00 -13.78
C TRP A 345 -29.53 -0.26 -12.46
N LYS A 346 -28.30 0.21 -12.19
CA LYS A 346 -27.93 0.89 -10.93
C LYS A 346 -28.86 2.06 -10.58
N LYS A 347 -29.44 2.72 -11.58
CA LYS A 347 -30.35 3.87 -11.39
C LYS A 347 -31.62 3.50 -10.62
N TRP A 348 -31.99 2.22 -10.59
CA TRP A 348 -33.21 1.71 -9.95
C TRP A 348 -32.95 0.88 -8.69
N HIS A 349 -31.71 0.43 -8.48
CA HIS A 349 -31.33 -0.41 -7.36
C HIS A 349 -31.76 0.18 -6.02
N ARG A 350 -32.67 -0.52 -5.34
CA ARG A 350 -33.23 -0.21 -4.01
C ARG A 350 -33.78 1.21 -3.89
N LYS A 351 -34.17 1.83 -5.01
CA LYS A 351 -34.86 3.11 -4.99
C LYS A 351 -36.35 2.91 -4.73
N GLY A 352 -36.97 3.89 -4.09
CA GLY A 352 -38.42 3.91 -3.89
C GLY A 352 -39.19 4.18 -5.20
N GLU A 353 -38.51 4.74 -6.20
CA GLU A 353 -39.06 4.99 -7.54
C GLU A 353 -39.33 3.67 -8.28
N VAL A 354 -40.47 3.61 -8.95
CA VAL A 354 -40.88 2.47 -9.75
C VAL A 354 -40.40 2.69 -11.18
N MET A 355 -39.61 1.75 -11.71
CA MET A 355 -39.14 1.77 -13.10
C MET A 355 -40.35 1.71 -14.04
N PRO A 356 -40.53 2.69 -14.96
CA PRO A 356 -41.59 2.61 -15.96
C PRO A 356 -41.46 1.33 -16.80
N TRP A 357 -42.59 0.73 -17.18
CA TRP A 357 -42.58 -0.48 -18.02
C TRP A 357 -41.79 -0.29 -19.32
N THR A 358 -41.91 0.88 -19.95
CA THR A 358 -41.17 1.21 -21.18
C THR A 358 -39.65 1.20 -20.98
N ASP A 359 -39.18 1.64 -19.81
CA ASP A 359 -37.76 1.60 -19.46
C ASP A 359 -37.30 0.16 -19.22
N PHE A 360 -38.13 -0.66 -18.55
CA PHE A 360 -37.84 -2.09 -18.36
C PHE A 360 -37.81 -2.84 -19.69
N GLN A 361 -38.81 -2.64 -20.53
CA GLN A 361 -38.92 -3.25 -21.86
C GLN A 361 -37.74 -2.85 -22.77
N ALA A 362 -37.20 -1.64 -22.62
CA ALA A 362 -36.03 -1.19 -23.39
C ALA A 362 -34.75 -1.99 -23.09
N TYR A 363 -34.67 -2.74 -21.99
CA TYR A 363 -33.59 -3.70 -21.75
C TYR A 363 -33.71 -4.96 -22.64
N PHE A 364 -34.81 -5.14 -23.37
CA PHE A 364 -35.00 -6.26 -24.28
C PHE A 364 -35.02 -5.73 -25.73
N PRO A 365 -34.09 -6.18 -26.60
CA PRO A 365 -34.06 -5.69 -27.98
C PRO A 365 -35.39 -6.02 -28.67
N SER A 366 -35.89 -5.08 -29.46
CA SER A 366 -37.14 -5.28 -30.19
C SER A 366 -37.03 -6.52 -31.09
N PRO A 367 -38.01 -7.44 -31.06
CA PRO A 367 -38.00 -8.59 -31.94
C PRO A 367 -38.10 -8.08 -33.38
N SER A 368 -37.39 -8.73 -34.31
CA SER A 368 -37.61 -8.50 -35.74
C SER A 368 -39.08 -8.75 -36.08
N ASP A 369 -39.61 -8.10 -37.12
CA ASP A 369 -41.03 -8.24 -37.51
C ASP A 369 -41.45 -9.71 -37.71
N SER A 370 -40.52 -10.57 -38.12
CA SER A 370 -40.72 -12.03 -38.22
C SER A 370 -40.91 -12.73 -36.88
N ALA A 371 -40.26 -12.28 -35.81
CA ALA A 371 -40.35 -12.84 -34.47
C ALA A 371 -41.63 -12.42 -33.72
N ARG A 372 -42.38 -11.44 -34.24
CA ARG A 372 -43.70 -11.04 -33.71
C ARG A 372 -44.81 -12.04 -34.04
N GLN A 373 -44.57 -12.98 -34.97
CA GLN A 373 -45.55 -14.02 -35.27
C GLN A 373 -45.67 -15.03 -34.11
N PRO A 374 -46.89 -15.37 -33.63
CA PRO A 374 -47.10 -16.23 -32.45
C PRO A 374 -46.46 -17.63 -32.51
N ARG A 375 -46.05 -18.08 -33.70
CA ARG A 375 -45.47 -19.42 -33.92
C ARG A 375 -44.01 -19.40 -34.39
N ALA A 376 -43.39 -18.22 -34.53
CA ALA A 376 -41.99 -18.17 -34.89
C ALA A 376 -41.13 -18.65 -33.72
N PRO A 377 -40.16 -19.55 -33.94
CA PRO A 377 -39.18 -19.90 -32.92
C PRO A 377 -38.37 -18.64 -32.58
N VAL A 378 -38.40 -18.24 -31.31
CA VAL A 378 -37.62 -17.12 -30.80
C VAL A 378 -36.38 -17.70 -30.13
N GLY A 379 -35.21 -17.43 -30.70
CA GLY A 379 -33.94 -17.82 -30.10
C GLY A 379 -33.64 -17.06 -28.80
N PRO A 380 -32.56 -17.41 -28.09
CA PRO A 380 -32.09 -16.64 -26.94
C PRO A 380 -31.92 -15.16 -27.24
N VAL A 381 -32.24 -14.31 -26.27
CA VAL A 381 -32.29 -12.85 -26.42
C VAL A 381 -31.24 -12.23 -25.49
N ARG A 382 -30.23 -11.58 -26.07
CA ARG A 382 -29.27 -10.78 -25.30
C ARG A 382 -29.96 -9.51 -24.78
N THR A 383 -30.02 -9.36 -23.47
CA THR A 383 -30.63 -8.21 -22.80
C THR A 383 -29.62 -7.08 -22.61
N GLY A 384 -30.10 -5.90 -22.27
CA GLY A 384 -29.29 -4.78 -21.79
C GLY A 384 -28.94 -4.89 -20.31
N PHE A 385 -29.36 -5.95 -19.59
CA PHE A 385 -28.93 -6.18 -18.22
C PHE A 385 -27.48 -6.64 -18.28
N SER A 386 -26.57 -5.75 -17.91
CA SER A 386 -25.13 -6.01 -17.92
C SER A 386 -24.48 -5.61 -16.61
N MET A 387 -23.36 -6.24 -16.33
CA MET A 387 -22.48 -5.91 -15.20
C MET A 387 -21.05 -5.75 -15.69
N THR A 388 -20.29 -4.93 -15.00
CA THR A 388 -18.88 -4.62 -15.29
C THR A 388 -18.04 -4.91 -14.05
N PHE A 389 -16.89 -5.53 -14.26
CA PHE A 389 -15.95 -5.94 -13.22
C PHE A 389 -14.75 -4.98 -13.13
N SER A 390 -14.18 -4.80 -11.94
CA SER A 390 -12.95 -4.00 -11.74
C SER A 390 -11.73 -4.63 -12.42
N GLY A 391 -11.73 -5.95 -12.56
CA GLY A 391 -10.68 -6.76 -13.16
C GLY A 391 -11.23 -7.73 -14.22
N PRO A 392 -10.37 -8.33 -15.04
CA PRO A 392 -10.79 -9.30 -16.04
C PRO A 392 -11.19 -10.63 -15.37
N VAL A 393 -12.34 -11.17 -15.77
CA VAL A 393 -12.90 -12.47 -15.34
C VAL A 393 -12.81 -13.51 -16.44
N MET A 394 -12.62 -14.77 -16.07
CA MET A 394 -12.46 -15.87 -17.02
C MET A 394 -13.81 -16.20 -17.69
N VAL A 395 -13.84 -16.16 -19.02
CA VAL A 395 -15.07 -16.33 -19.81
C VAL A 395 -15.67 -17.73 -19.64
N ASP A 396 -14.83 -18.75 -19.44
CA ASP A 396 -15.27 -20.14 -19.24
C ASP A 396 -15.96 -20.38 -17.87
N THR A 397 -15.81 -19.46 -16.92
CA THR A 397 -16.52 -19.49 -15.63
C THR A 397 -17.84 -18.72 -15.64
N LEU A 398 -18.15 -17.99 -16.71
CA LEU A 398 -19.40 -17.23 -16.85
C LEU A 398 -20.53 -18.14 -17.34
N THR A 399 -21.04 -18.98 -16.44
CA THR A 399 -22.14 -19.91 -16.73
C THR A 399 -23.50 -19.35 -16.28
N PRO A 400 -24.63 -19.85 -16.81
CA PRO A 400 -25.96 -19.30 -16.48
C PRO A 400 -26.32 -19.34 -15.00
N ASP A 401 -25.75 -20.28 -14.23
CA ASP A 401 -25.94 -20.42 -12.79
C ASP A 401 -25.21 -19.36 -11.96
N CYS A 402 -24.33 -18.54 -12.55
CA CYS A 402 -23.75 -17.37 -11.88
C CYS A 402 -24.79 -16.28 -11.58
N VAL A 403 -25.95 -16.28 -12.25
CA VAL A 403 -26.97 -15.23 -12.11
C VAL A 403 -28.36 -15.82 -11.93
N LYS A 404 -29.06 -15.39 -10.88
CA LYS A 404 -30.48 -15.66 -10.70
C LYS A 404 -31.27 -14.37 -10.81
N VAL A 405 -32.28 -14.37 -11.68
CA VAL A 405 -33.23 -13.27 -11.80
C VAL A 405 -34.62 -13.77 -11.46
N SER A 406 -35.24 -13.17 -10.45
CA SER A 406 -36.58 -13.49 -10.00
C SER A 406 -37.48 -12.27 -10.09
N VAL A 407 -38.71 -12.49 -10.53
CA VAL A 407 -39.77 -11.49 -10.62
C VAL A 407 -40.81 -11.85 -9.56
N ARG A 408 -41.15 -10.90 -8.69
CA ARG A 408 -42.10 -11.08 -7.60
C ARG A 408 -43.32 -10.22 -7.81
N VAL A 409 -44.49 -10.82 -7.90
CA VAL A 409 -45.78 -10.14 -8.07
C VAL A 409 -46.64 -10.40 -6.84
N ALA A 410 -47.34 -9.38 -6.36
CA ALA A 410 -48.30 -9.56 -5.27
C ALA A 410 -49.62 -10.12 -5.83
N GLU A 411 -50.10 -11.20 -5.21
CA GLU A 411 -51.37 -11.82 -5.56
C GLU A 411 -52.53 -10.92 -5.10
N HIS A 412 -53.47 -10.63 -6.00
CA HIS A 412 -54.55 -9.64 -5.82
C HIS A 412 -55.49 -9.89 -4.63
N ARG A 413 -55.54 -11.11 -4.07
CA ARG A 413 -56.55 -11.49 -3.07
C ARG A 413 -55.99 -11.90 -1.71
N GLY A 414 -54.77 -12.43 -1.66
CA GLY A 414 -54.21 -12.99 -0.44
C GLY A 414 -53.08 -12.18 0.18
N GLY A 415 -52.48 -11.24 -0.57
CA GLY A 415 -51.22 -10.61 -0.17
C GLY A 415 -50.02 -11.56 -0.20
N TRP A 416 -50.19 -12.76 -0.77
CA TRP A 416 -49.09 -13.66 -1.08
C TRP A 416 -48.22 -13.06 -2.19
N ILE A 417 -46.94 -13.43 -2.20
CA ILE A 417 -46.00 -13.02 -3.23
C ILE A 417 -45.68 -14.26 -4.05
N GLU A 418 -46.10 -14.26 -5.31
CA GLU A 418 -45.66 -15.25 -6.28
C GLU A 418 -44.31 -14.83 -6.84
N SER A 419 -43.43 -15.81 -7.06
CA SER A 419 -42.06 -15.55 -7.51
C SER A 419 -41.74 -16.45 -8.69
N ASP A 420 -41.61 -15.82 -9.85
CA ASP A 420 -41.15 -16.48 -11.06
C ASP A 420 -39.66 -16.25 -11.28
N GLN A 421 -39.04 -17.18 -12.00
CA GLN A 421 -37.64 -17.08 -12.38
C GLN A 421 -37.53 -16.79 -13.87
N MET A 422 -36.84 -15.71 -14.22
CA MET A 422 -36.49 -15.42 -15.60
C MET A 422 -35.44 -16.45 -16.06
N PRO A 423 -35.65 -17.13 -17.21
CA PRO A 423 -34.76 -18.18 -17.67
C PRO A 423 -33.49 -17.59 -18.29
N VAL A 424 -32.48 -17.31 -17.46
CA VAL A 424 -31.12 -16.99 -17.91
C VAL A 424 -30.54 -18.25 -18.54
N VAL A 425 -30.29 -18.21 -19.84
CA VAL A 425 -29.82 -19.37 -20.62
C VAL A 425 -28.35 -19.27 -21.00
N ASP A 426 -27.79 -18.05 -20.98
CA ASP A 426 -26.39 -17.79 -21.30
C ASP A 426 -25.94 -16.42 -20.73
N LEU A 427 -24.63 -16.20 -20.71
CA LEU A 427 -23.97 -14.96 -20.29
C LEU A 427 -23.05 -14.46 -21.42
N ALA A 428 -23.47 -13.42 -22.14
CA ALA A 428 -22.74 -12.89 -23.27
C ALA A 428 -21.59 -11.99 -22.81
N ALA A 429 -20.37 -12.54 -22.78
CA ALA A 429 -19.14 -11.79 -22.53
C ALA A 429 -18.93 -10.69 -23.59
N ALA A 430 -18.46 -9.53 -23.16
CA ALA A 430 -17.93 -8.50 -24.05
C ALA A 430 -16.51 -8.86 -24.52
N ASP A 431 -16.06 -8.24 -25.60
CA ASP A 431 -14.68 -8.40 -26.06
C ASP A 431 -13.68 -7.95 -24.97
N PRO A 432 -12.52 -8.62 -24.84
CA PRO A 432 -11.48 -8.23 -23.90
C PRO A 432 -11.01 -6.79 -24.15
N SER A 433 -10.70 -6.05 -23.08
CA SER A 433 -10.09 -4.72 -23.24
C SER A 433 -8.61 -4.85 -23.60
N SER A 434 -8.03 -3.81 -24.20
CA SER A 434 -6.58 -3.78 -24.49
C SER A 434 -5.77 -4.02 -23.21
N GLY A 435 -4.93 -5.06 -23.21
CA GLY A 435 -4.10 -5.46 -22.07
C GLY A 435 -4.72 -6.52 -21.16
N ASP A 436 -5.98 -6.92 -21.38
CA ASP A 436 -6.56 -8.06 -20.68
C ASP A 436 -5.97 -9.38 -21.20
N PRO A 437 -5.79 -10.41 -20.34
CA PRO A 437 -5.36 -11.73 -20.78
C PRO A 437 -6.35 -12.40 -21.75
N ASP A 438 -5.84 -13.27 -22.62
CA ASP A 438 -6.68 -14.07 -23.53
C ASP A 438 -7.72 -14.90 -22.75
N GLY A 439 -8.94 -14.99 -23.28
CA GLY A 439 -10.03 -15.76 -22.67
C GLY A 439 -10.68 -15.07 -21.46
N THR A 440 -10.43 -13.78 -21.25
CA THR A 440 -11.05 -13.01 -20.17
C THR A 440 -11.94 -11.89 -20.68
N THR A 441 -12.85 -11.38 -19.84
CA THR A 441 -13.70 -10.22 -20.13
C THR A 441 -13.86 -9.35 -18.89
N ARG A 442 -14.22 -8.08 -19.07
CA ARG A 442 -14.58 -7.17 -17.95
C ARG A 442 -16.07 -6.87 -17.89
N SER A 443 -16.85 -7.35 -18.84
CA SER A 443 -18.29 -7.08 -18.86
C SER A 443 -19.07 -8.24 -19.44
N VAL A 444 -20.27 -8.45 -18.91
CA VAL A 444 -21.15 -9.53 -19.33
C VAL A 444 -22.59 -9.03 -19.39
N SER A 445 -23.34 -9.49 -20.39
CA SER A 445 -24.77 -9.21 -20.55
C SER A 445 -25.59 -10.49 -20.37
N LEU A 446 -26.73 -10.42 -19.69
CA LEU A 446 -27.61 -11.57 -19.50
C LEU A 446 -28.28 -11.95 -20.82
N VAL A 447 -28.32 -13.25 -21.13
CA VAL A 447 -29.08 -13.81 -22.25
C VAL A 447 -30.24 -14.62 -21.70
N VAL A 448 -31.45 -14.30 -22.15
CA VAL A 448 -32.70 -14.86 -21.64
C VAL A 448 -33.38 -15.72 -22.69
N GLY A 449 -34.10 -16.76 -22.27
CA GLY A 449 -34.87 -17.62 -23.16
C GLY A 449 -35.89 -16.84 -23.99
N GLY A 450 -35.82 -16.96 -25.32
CA GLY A 450 -36.71 -16.29 -26.27
C GLY A 450 -38.21 -16.49 -26.04
N PRO A 451 -38.70 -17.71 -25.71
CA PRO A 451 -40.11 -17.93 -25.39
C PRO A 451 -40.61 -17.05 -24.24
N TRP A 452 -39.82 -16.93 -23.16
CA TRP A 452 -40.17 -16.08 -22.01
C TRP A 452 -40.22 -14.61 -22.41
N CYS A 453 -39.23 -14.11 -23.17
CA CYS A 453 -39.27 -12.72 -23.65
C CYS A 453 -40.49 -12.45 -24.53
N ARG A 454 -40.86 -13.41 -25.39
CA ARG A 454 -42.05 -13.28 -26.22
C ARG A 454 -43.30 -13.18 -25.37
N ASP A 455 -43.48 -14.08 -24.41
CA ASP A 455 -44.74 -14.23 -23.70
C ASP A 455 -44.89 -13.14 -22.61
N GLU A 456 -43.82 -12.81 -21.88
CA GLU A 456 -43.83 -11.82 -20.79
C GLU A 456 -43.52 -10.38 -21.22
N ILE A 457 -42.63 -10.17 -22.20
CA ILE A 457 -42.14 -8.82 -22.53
C ILE A 457 -42.83 -8.21 -23.75
N TRP A 458 -43.12 -9.00 -24.79
CA TRP A 458 -43.59 -8.47 -26.07
C TRP A 458 -45.06 -8.76 -26.39
N ASN A 459 -45.50 -10.00 -26.18
CA ASN A 459 -46.75 -10.53 -26.73
C ASN A 459 -47.41 -11.50 -25.76
N GLY A 460 -48.43 -11.05 -25.04
CA GLY A 460 -49.26 -11.93 -24.22
C GLY A 460 -49.80 -11.23 -22.98
N PRO A 461 -50.84 -11.79 -22.35
CA PRO A 461 -51.13 -11.47 -20.95
C PRO A 461 -49.94 -11.90 -20.10
N SER A 462 -49.28 -10.94 -19.46
CA SER A 462 -48.17 -11.19 -18.54
C SER A 462 -48.67 -11.02 -17.11
N GLU A 463 -48.11 -11.78 -16.17
CA GLU A 463 -48.35 -11.52 -14.74
C GLU A 463 -47.84 -10.14 -14.32
N LEU A 464 -46.91 -9.56 -15.11
CA LEU A 464 -46.41 -8.20 -14.98
C LEU A 464 -47.45 -7.13 -15.34
N ASP A 465 -48.58 -7.50 -15.95
CA ASP A 465 -49.62 -6.54 -16.36
C ASP A 465 -50.46 -6.05 -15.19
N CYS A 466 -50.55 -6.82 -14.10
CA CYS A 466 -51.60 -6.61 -13.11
C CYS A 466 -51.21 -5.67 -11.95
N GLU A 467 -49.99 -5.78 -11.44
CA GLU A 467 -49.52 -5.01 -10.27
C GLU A 467 -48.03 -4.61 -10.40
N VAL A 468 -47.57 -3.77 -9.48
CA VAL A 468 -46.15 -3.40 -9.39
C VAL A 468 -45.32 -4.63 -9.02
N ALA A 469 -44.56 -5.16 -9.97
CA ALA A 469 -43.66 -6.27 -9.73
C ALA A 469 -42.31 -5.83 -9.15
N CYS A 470 -41.68 -6.69 -8.36
CA CYS A 470 -40.35 -6.49 -7.81
C CYS A 470 -39.36 -7.45 -8.50
N VAL A 471 -38.35 -6.90 -9.16
CA VAL A 471 -37.28 -7.66 -9.81
C VAL A 471 -36.11 -7.79 -8.85
N GLU A 472 -35.70 -9.02 -8.61
CA GLU A 472 -34.54 -9.42 -7.82
C GLU A 472 -33.47 -10.03 -8.72
N ILE A 473 -32.27 -9.45 -8.73
CA ILE A 473 -31.11 -9.98 -9.44
C ILE A 473 -30.05 -10.36 -8.41
N GLN A 474 -29.69 -11.64 -8.38
CA GLN A 474 -28.59 -12.19 -7.59
C GLN A 474 -27.43 -12.58 -8.50
N VAL A 475 -26.21 -12.17 -8.15
CA VAL A 475 -24.99 -12.61 -8.84
C VAL A 475 -24.11 -13.33 -7.83
N PHE A 476 -23.77 -14.59 -8.11
CA PHE A 476 -22.97 -15.45 -7.24
C PHE A 476 -21.50 -15.31 -7.59
N GLY A 477 -20.78 -14.49 -6.82
CA GLY A 477 -19.35 -14.25 -7.01
C GLY A 477 -18.50 -15.50 -6.85
N ASP A 478 -18.97 -16.48 -6.07
CA ASP A 478 -18.30 -17.77 -5.87
C ASP A 478 -18.12 -18.58 -7.16
N PHE A 479 -18.97 -18.35 -8.17
CA PHE A 479 -18.92 -19.07 -9.45
C PHE A 479 -18.16 -18.31 -10.54
N ILE A 480 -17.81 -17.04 -10.30
CA ILE A 480 -17.11 -16.21 -11.27
C ILE A 480 -15.67 -16.06 -10.81
N LEU A 481 -14.72 -16.57 -11.59
CA LEU A 481 -13.31 -16.46 -11.27
C LEU A 481 -12.65 -15.35 -12.09
N ASP A 482 -11.74 -14.62 -11.46
CA ASP A 482 -10.90 -13.64 -12.13
C ASP A 482 -9.73 -14.31 -12.88
N CYS A 483 -8.96 -13.51 -13.64
CA CYS A 483 -7.79 -13.99 -14.39
C CYS A 483 -6.69 -14.64 -13.54
N ARG A 484 -6.80 -14.59 -12.20
CA ARG A 484 -5.88 -15.19 -11.24
C ARG A 484 -6.48 -16.43 -10.56
N GLY A 485 -7.67 -16.85 -10.97
CA GLY A 485 -8.39 -17.98 -10.39
C GLY A 485 -9.06 -17.66 -9.05
N GLN A 486 -9.26 -16.38 -8.71
CA GLN A 486 -9.89 -15.96 -7.47
C GLN A 486 -11.36 -15.62 -7.69
N ALA A 487 -12.25 -16.06 -6.79
CA ALA A 487 -13.67 -15.72 -6.85
C ALA A 487 -13.91 -14.20 -6.73
N VAL A 488 -14.83 -13.67 -7.55
CA VAL A 488 -15.25 -12.26 -7.53
C VAL A 488 -15.89 -11.92 -6.17
N ASP A 489 -15.45 -10.83 -5.53
CA ASP A 489 -16.08 -10.33 -4.31
C ASP A 489 -17.38 -9.60 -4.66
N ALA A 490 -18.47 -10.36 -4.64
CA ALA A 490 -19.80 -9.89 -5.00
C ALA A 490 -20.57 -9.32 -3.80
N ASN A 491 -20.02 -9.35 -2.59
CA ASN A 491 -20.74 -8.96 -1.38
C ASN A 491 -21.16 -7.48 -1.43
N PRO A 492 -22.42 -7.13 -1.14
CA PRO A 492 -22.87 -5.74 -1.17
C PRO A 492 -22.29 -4.93 0.00
N VAL A 493 -21.90 -3.68 -0.28
CA VAL A 493 -21.51 -2.71 0.75
C VAL A 493 -22.72 -1.84 1.10
N GLY A 494 -23.49 -2.26 2.10
CA GLY A 494 -24.69 -1.55 2.55
C GLY A 494 -25.81 -1.56 1.49
N LEU A 495 -26.28 -0.37 1.11
CA LEU A 495 -27.34 -0.17 0.10
C LEU A 495 -26.79 0.34 -1.26
N ARG A 496 -25.47 0.30 -1.48
CA ARG A 496 -24.86 0.77 -2.72
C ARG A 496 -25.08 -0.25 -3.83
N ALA A 497 -25.43 0.23 -5.02
CA ALA A 497 -25.57 -0.60 -6.22
C ALA A 497 -24.22 -1.10 -6.73
N ALA A 498 -23.17 -0.28 -6.61
CA ALA A 498 -21.79 -0.60 -6.96
C ALA A 498 -20.85 0.47 -6.33
N PRO A 499 -19.53 0.20 -6.22
CA PRO A 499 -18.92 -1.11 -6.37
C PRO A 499 -19.38 -2.07 -5.27
N SER A 500 -19.40 -3.36 -5.59
CA SER A 500 -19.48 -4.45 -4.61
C SER A 500 -18.12 -4.63 -3.92
N GLY A 501 -18.14 -5.42 -2.85
CA GLY A 501 -16.97 -5.99 -2.21
C GLY A 501 -16.85 -5.64 -0.73
N ASN A 502 -16.86 -6.65 0.14
CA ASN A 502 -16.59 -6.48 1.58
C ASN A 502 -15.16 -6.87 1.99
N GLY A 503 -14.31 -7.20 1.01
CA GLY A 503 -12.95 -7.68 1.20
C GLY A 503 -12.82 -9.20 1.29
N THR A 504 -13.86 -9.97 0.94
CA THR A 504 -13.86 -11.44 0.97
C THR A 504 -14.16 -12.01 -0.40
N PRO A 505 -13.36 -12.96 -0.94
CA PRO A 505 -13.66 -13.57 -2.23
C PRO A 505 -15.02 -14.27 -2.23
N GLY A 506 -15.75 -14.15 -3.35
CA GLY A 506 -17.04 -14.81 -3.53
C GLY A 506 -18.23 -14.02 -2.97
N GLY A 507 -19.22 -14.74 -2.45
CA GLY A 507 -20.45 -14.16 -1.91
C GLY A 507 -21.51 -13.86 -2.95
N THR A 508 -22.53 -13.08 -2.57
CA THR A 508 -23.70 -12.84 -3.43
C THR A 508 -24.05 -11.35 -3.50
N TYR A 509 -23.98 -10.81 -4.70
CA TYR A 509 -24.52 -9.50 -5.00
C TYR A 509 -26.03 -9.58 -5.10
N LEU A 510 -26.77 -8.72 -4.40
CA LEU A 510 -28.23 -8.68 -4.40
C LEU A 510 -28.75 -7.30 -4.80
N SER A 511 -29.38 -7.22 -5.97
CA SER A 511 -30.08 -6.04 -6.44
C SER A 511 -31.59 -6.24 -6.49
N LEU A 512 -32.32 -5.21 -6.06
CA LEU A 512 -33.78 -5.18 -6.01
C LEU A 512 -34.28 -3.89 -6.66
N PHE A 513 -35.29 -3.95 -7.52
CA PHE A 513 -35.98 -2.75 -8.02
C PHE A 513 -37.43 -3.08 -8.39
N ARG A 514 -38.28 -2.06 -8.50
CA ARG A 514 -39.71 -2.24 -8.79
C ARG A 514 -40.00 -1.81 -10.22
N ILE A 515 -40.91 -2.50 -10.90
CA ILE A 515 -41.37 -2.16 -12.26
C ILE A 515 -42.86 -1.85 -12.26
N ALA A 516 -43.26 -0.83 -13.01
CA ALA A 516 -44.66 -0.45 -13.17
C ALA A 516 -45.39 -1.50 -14.03
N PRO A 517 -46.70 -1.69 -13.82
CA PRO A 517 -47.48 -2.57 -14.67
C PRO A 517 -47.47 -2.07 -16.12
N ARG A 518 -47.64 -3.01 -17.07
CA ARG A 518 -47.80 -2.67 -18.49
C ARG A 518 -49.11 -1.89 -18.68
N GLY A 519 -48.99 -0.64 -19.13
CA GLY A 519 -50.10 0.29 -19.32
C GLY A 519 -50.98 0.03 -20.53
#